data_AF-A0A7S1EZ60-F1
#
_entry.id   AF-A0A7S1EZ60-F1
#
_cell.length_a   1.000
_cell.length_b   1.000
_cell.length_c   1.000
_cell.angle_alpha   90.00
_cell.angle_beta   90.00
_cell.angle_gamma   90.00
#
_symmetry.space_group_name_H-M   'P 1'
#
loop_
_entity.id
_entity.type
_entity.pdbx_description
1 polymer ?
#
loop_
_entity_poly.entity_id
_entity_poly.type
_entity_poly.pdbx_seq_one_letter_code
_entity_poly.pdbx_strand_id
1 'polypeptide(L)'
;FGSSSGSKETIFFGWSPDSLRKHMANVIYNIPCCGGFCAPTVNPEESCLKHVSNEYTLPASGVYLKASPVIESNFVCRSCGRFGLQAGRDFRKPLMIGAAAVNFLGCILSIFAAMGLASSYGGLMFGHWVYGEITIADMPLKMYLGVSSRVLAVECASDDCMSFVSGTDFTDEGDNIYAKEQDDETCSNSFGSDAIIGICEECKDNQYSESTLILGVITYWPTMLTNFQRSTEFGDVNCQKFFGRDTMCSRGALLHRQLMEIGGVQAR
;
A
#
# COMPACT_ATOMS: atom_id res chain seq x y z
N PHE A 1 -10.78 49.23 4.60
CA PHE A 1 -11.32 48.63 5.84
C PHE A 1 -12.64 47.94 5.53
N GLY A 2 -12.57 46.66 5.17
CA GLY A 2 -13.73 45.81 4.89
C GLY A 2 -13.30 44.37 5.15
N SER A 3 -13.29 43.99 6.42
CA SER A 3 -12.90 42.65 6.89
C SER A 3 -14.07 41.69 6.67
N SER A 4 -14.10 40.98 5.54
CA SER A 4 -14.95 39.81 5.39
C SER A 4 -14.28 38.62 6.06
N SER A 5 -14.70 38.28 7.27
CA SER A 5 -14.35 37.04 7.94
C SER A 5 -15.03 35.87 7.23
N GLY A 6 -14.37 35.32 6.22
CA GLY A 6 -14.76 34.06 5.60
C GLY A 6 -14.52 32.93 6.61
N SER A 7 -15.58 32.47 7.27
CA SER A 7 -15.56 31.21 8.00
C SER A 7 -15.26 30.10 7.00
N LYS A 8 -14.07 29.50 7.09
CA LYS A 8 -13.77 28.24 6.41
C LYS A 8 -14.63 27.16 7.05
N GLU A 9 -15.90 27.05 6.63
CA GLU A 9 -16.69 25.85 6.85
C GLU A 9 -15.96 24.72 6.15
N THR A 10 -15.30 23.90 6.97
CA THR A 10 -14.67 22.68 6.49
C THR A 10 -15.82 21.75 6.15
N ILE A 11 -16.15 21.64 4.86
CA ILE A 11 -17.18 20.75 4.34
C ILE A 11 -16.67 19.30 4.53
N PHE A 12 -16.75 18.81 5.75
CA PHE A 12 -16.81 17.37 5.98
C PHE A 12 -18.27 16.99 5.75
N PHE A 13 -18.55 16.57 4.51
CA PHE A 13 -19.75 15.86 4.05
C PHE A 13 -20.92 15.91 5.04
N GLY A 14 -21.91 16.78 4.81
CA GLY A 14 -23.09 17.03 5.66
C GLY A 14 -24.02 15.82 5.90
N TRP A 15 -23.48 14.74 6.44
CA TRP A 15 -24.18 13.49 6.75
C TRP A 15 -24.47 13.48 8.25
N SER A 16 -25.72 13.19 8.61
CA SER A 16 -26.03 12.87 10.00
C SER A 16 -25.27 11.59 10.42
N PRO A 17 -24.89 11.45 11.71
CA PRO A 17 -24.19 10.25 12.18
C PRO A 17 -24.91 8.94 11.85
N ASP A 18 -26.25 8.95 11.84
CA ASP A 18 -27.06 7.79 11.48
C ASP A 18 -27.06 7.51 9.96
N SER A 19 -27.03 8.56 9.14
CA SER A 19 -26.89 8.42 7.68
C SER A 19 -25.52 7.85 7.32
N LEU A 20 -24.45 8.37 7.95
CA LEU A 20 -23.09 7.87 7.76
C LEU A 20 -22.98 6.40 8.17
N ARG A 21 -23.53 6.00 9.33
CA ARG A 21 -23.57 4.60 9.77
C ARG A 21 -24.30 3.70 8.79
N LYS A 22 -25.47 4.11 8.28
CA LYS A 22 -26.23 3.34 7.28
C LYS A 22 -25.47 3.22 5.96
N HIS A 23 -24.79 4.27 5.53
CA HIS A 23 -24.02 4.26 4.29
C HIS A 23 -22.76 3.42 4.39
N MET A 24 -22.00 3.56 5.48
CA MET A 24 -20.85 2.70 5.76
C MET A 24 -21.27 1.24 5.85
N ALA A 25 -22.39 0.94 6.51
CA ALA A 25 -22.94 -0.41 6.53
C ALA A 25 -23.24 -0.92 5.11
N ASN A 26 -23.97 -0.16 4.29
CA ASN A 26 -24.28 -0.55 2.91
C ASN A 26 -23.04 -0.73 2.04
N VAL A 27 -22.02 0.11 2.21
CA VAL A 27 -20.74 -0.04 1.51
C VAL A 27 -20.06 -1.33 1.95
N ILE A 28 -19.92 -1.57 3.26
CA ILE A 28 -19.31 -2.80 3.83
C ILE A 28 -20.04 -4.07 3.36
N TYR A 29 -21.38 -4.05 3.31
CA TYR A 29 -22.18 -5.19 2.83
C TYR A 29 -22.03 -5.46 1.33
N ASN A 30 -21.64 -4.46 0.55
CA ASN A 30 -21.47 -4.58 -0.90
C ASN A 30 -20.00 -4.72 -1.32
N ILE A 31 -19.05 -4.81 -0.37
CA ILE A 31 -17.67 -5.16 -0.70
C ILE A 31 -17.68 -6.64 -1.14
N PRO A 32 -17.41 -6.96 -2.42
CA PRO A 32 -17.55 -8.31 -2.98
C PRO A 32 -16.57 -9.33 -2.38
N CYS A 33 -15.74 -8.89 -1.44
CA CYS A 33 -14.68 -9.66 -0.83
C CYS A 33 -14.93 -9.96 0.66
N CYS A 34 -15.91 -9.32 1.30
CA CYS A 34 -16.25 -9.54 2.71
C CYS A 34 -17.50 -10.41 2.89
N GLY A 35 -18.43 -10.45 1.94
CA GLY A 35 -19.57 -11.34 1.98
C GLY A 35 -19.27 -12.60 1.17
N GLY A 36 -19.36 -13.78 1.80
CA GLY A 36 -19.55 -14.98 1.00
C GLY A 36 -20.77 -14.79 0.10
N PHE A 37 -20.63 -15.21 -1.16
CA PHE A 37 -21.60 -15.06 -2.25
C PHE A 37 -23.03 -15.58 -1.94
N CYS A 38 -23.28 -16.10 -0.75
CA CYS A 38 -24.51 -16.77 -0.35
C CYS A 38 -24.88 -16.42 1.10
N ALA A 39 -25.84 -15.49 1.24
CA ALA A 39 -26.82 -15.34 2.32
C ALA A 39 -26.38 -14.88 3.75
N PRO A 40 -27.20 -14.03 4.41
CA PRO A 40 -27.07 -13.71 5.83
C PRO A 40 -27.69 -14.84 6.65
N THR A 41 -26.98 -15.95 6.75
CA THR A 41 -27.28 -17.00 7.72
C THR A 41 -26.85 -16.55 9.10
N VAL A 42 -27.68 -16.85 10.10
CA VAL A 42 -27.50 -16.54 11.53
C VAL A 42 -26.08 -16.89 11.97
N ASN A 43 -25.23 -15.86 12.08
CA ASN A 43 -23.86 -16.01 12.53
C ASN A 43 -23.83 -15.97 14.06
N PRO A 44 -23.28 -16.99 14.76
CA PRO A 44 -23.16 -17.00 16.21
C PRO A 44 -22.14 -15.97 16.73
N GLU A 45 -21.34 -15.36 15.85
CA GLU A 45 -20.44 -14.27 16.21
C GLU A 45 -21.23 -12.97 16.49
N GLU A 46 -21.17 -12.50 17.74
CA GLU A 46 -21.85 -11.25 18.14
C GLU A 46 -21.06 -9.98 17.75
N SER A 47 -19.78 -10.11 17.44
CA SER A 47 -18.91 -8.98 17.10
C SER A 47 -19.10 -8.46 15.68
N CYS A 48 -18.43 -7.36 15.33
CA CYS A 48 -18.41 -6.83 13.96
C CYS A 48 -17.76 -7.80 12.94
N LEU A 49 -17.04 -8.81 13.41
CA LEU A 49 -16.41 -9.82 12.56
C LEU A 49 -17.41 -10.80 11.94
N LYS A 50 -18.66 -10.81 12.41
CA LYS A 50 -19.73 -11.60 11.80
C LYS A 50 -19.93 -11.31 10.30
N HIS A 51 -19.53 -10.13 9.84
CA HIS A 51 -19.62 -9.71 8.44
C HIS A 51 -18.54 -10.29 7.54
N VAL A 52 -17.43 -10.73 8.12
CA VAL A 52 -16.27 -11.31 7.40
C VAL A 52 -16.13 -12.81 7.64
N SER A 53 -16.91 -13.35 8.58
CA SER A 53 -16.99 -14.76 8.89
C SER A 53 -17.72 -15.51 7.77
N ASN A 54 -17.07 -16.51 7.21
CA ASN A 54 -17.59 -17.35 6.13
C ASN A 54 -18.32 -18.61 6.65
N GLU A 55 -18.56 -18.69 7.96
CA GLU A 55 -19.03 -19.86 8.70
C GLU A 55 -20.23 -20.59 8.11
N TYR A 56 -21.12 -19.86 7.43
CA TYR A 56 -22.34 -20.40 6.84
C TYR A 56 -22.52 -20.06 5.37
N THR A 57 -21.52 -19.40 4.79
CA THR A 57 -21.53 -19.06 3.35
C THR A 57 -21.11 -20.24 2.48
N LEU A 58 -20.40 -21.23 3.06
CA LEU A 58 -20.13 -22.49 2.38
C LEU A 58 -21.39 -23.37 2.39
N PRO A 59 -21.88 -23.83 1.22
CA PRO A 59 -22.98 -24.79 1.18
C PRO A 59 -22.61 -26.03 2.00
N ALA A 60 -23.52 -26.44 2.89
CA ALA A 60 -23.32 -27.53 3.83
C ALA A 60 -22.18 -27.32 4.85
N SER A 61 -21.88 -26.07 5.25
CA SER A 61 -20.83 -25.77 6.26
C SER A 61 -20.92 -26.63 7.53
N GLY A 62 -22.14 -26.84 8.05
CA GLY A 62 -22.36 -27.70 9.23
C GLY A 62 -21.95 -29.18 9.03
N VAL A 63 -21.99 -29.68 7.79
CA VAL A 63 -21.49 -31.01 7.41
C VAL A 63 -20.00 -30.95 7.11
N TYR A 64 -19.55 -29.91 6.39
CA TYR A 64 -18.16 -29.70 6.01
C TYR A 64 -17.23 -29.71 7.23
N LEU A 65 -17.64 -29.11 8.33
CA LEU A 65 -16.85 -29.04 9.56
C LEU A 65 -16.73 -30.40 10.25
N LYS A 66 -17.79 -31.19 10.26
CA LYS A 66 -17.77 -32.57 10.75
C LYS A 66 -16.96 -33.48 9.82
N ALA A 67 -16.96 -33.18 8.52
CA ALA A 67 -16.24 -33.90 7.50
C ALA A 67 -14.82 -33.37 7.24
N SER A 68 -14.38 -32.29 7.89
CA SER A 68 -13.05 -31.69 7.72
C SER A 68 -11.91 -32.73 7.82
N PRO A 69 -11.92 -33.67 8.77
CA PRO A 69 -10.90 -34.72 8.86
C PRO A 69 -10.87 -35.67 7.67
N VAL A 70 -11.95 -35.75 6.88
CA VAL A 70 -12.06 -36.61 5.70
C VAL A 70 -11.76 -35.81 4.42
N ILE A 71 -12.17 -34.54 4.37
CA ILE A 71 -12.00 -33.65 3.22
C ILE A 71 -10.53 -33.25 3.02
N GLU A 72 -9.78 -33.02 4.12
CA GLU A 72 -8.36 -32.72 4.02
C GLU A 72 -7.57 -34.01 3.81
N SER A 73 -7.38 -34.46 2.58
CA SER A 73 -6.67 -35.72 2.28
C SER A 73 -5.16 -35.69 2.62
N ASN A 74 -4.55 -34.50 2.78
CA ASN A 74 -3.12 -34.38 3.03
C ASN A 74 -2.76 -34.60 4.53
N PHE A 75 -2.00 -35.66 4.79
CA PHE A 75 -1.51 -36.03 6.12
C PHE A 75 -0.67 -34.93 6.79
N VAL A 76 0.11 -34.16 6.01
CA VAL A 76 0.98 -33.09 6.52
C VAL A 76 0.12 -31.98 7.13
N CYS A 77 -0.94 -31.55 6.45
CA CYS A 77 -1.82 -30.51 6.98
C CYS A 77 -2.55 -30.95 8.26
N ARG A 78 -3.00 -32.21 8.33
CA ARG A 78 -3.61 -32.75 9.56
C ARG A 78 -2.63 -32.79 10.72
N SER A 79 -1.38 -33.19 10.46
CA SER A 79 -0.34 -33.29 11.47
C SER A 79 0.09 -31.90 11.95
N CYS A 80 0.39 -30.98 11.02
CA CYS A 80 0.80 -29.62 11.33
C CYS A 80 -0.32 -28.79 11.98
N GLY A 81 -1.58 -28.97 11.59
CA GLY A 81 -2.73 -28.33 12.23
C GLY A 81 -2.92 -28.74 13.70
N ARG A 82 -2.40 -29.90 14.10
CA ARG A 82 -2.38 -30.35 15.50
C ARG A 82 -1.27 -29.71 16.32
N PHE A 83 -0.15 -29.31 15.71
CA PHE A 83 0.96 -28.62 16.38
C PHE A 83 0.69 -27.11 16.59
N GLY A 84 -0.43 -26.80 17.24
CA GLY A 84 -0.81 -25.46 17.67
C GLY A 84 -0.40 -25.20 19.12
N LEU A 85 0.20 -24.04 19.41
CA LEU A 85 0.27 -23.56 20.80
C LEU A 85 -1.18 -23.35 21.29
N GLN A 86 -1.51 -23.83 22.49
CA GLN A 86 -2.83 -23.66 23.10
C GLN A 86 -3.23 -22.18 23.12
N ALA A 87 -2.28 -21.30 23.48
CA ALA A 87 -2.42 -19.85 23.46
C ALA A 87 -2.84 -19.29 22.09
N GLY A 88 -2.42 -19.91 20.98
CA GLY A 88 -2.83 -19.48 19.65
C GLY A 88 -4.31 -19.72 19.35
N ARG A 89 -4.96 -20.64 20.08
CA ARG A 89 -6.42 -20.83 20.02
C ARG A 89 -7.13 -19.79 20.88
N ASP A 90 -6.65 -19.60 22.12
CA ASP A 90 -7.27 -18.67 23.08
C ASP A 90 -7.15 -17.21 22.63
N PHE A 91 -6.02 -16.82 22.01
CA PHE A 91 -5.75 -15.48 21.51
C PHE A 91 -5.90 -15.35 19.99
N ARG A 92 -6.63 -16.28 19.36
CA ARG A 92 -6.76 -16.32 17.91
C ARG A 92 -7.32 -15.03 17.31
N LYS A 93 -8.46 -14.57 17.84
CA LYS A 93 -9.13 -13.34 17.38
C LYS A 93 -8.20 -12.12 17.46
N PRO A 94 -7.64 -11.75 18.63
CA PRO A 94 -6.77 -10.58 18.70
C PRO A 94 -5.50 -10.73 17.84
N LEU A 95 -4.94 -11.94 17.72
CA LEU A 95 -3.77 -12.19 16.87
C LEU A 95 -4.09 -11.97 15.38
N MET A 96 -5.22 -12.47 14.89
CA MET A 96 -5.63 -12.31 13.49
C MET A 96 -6.08 -10.89 13.16
N ILE A 97 -6.73 -10.20 14.11
CA ILE A 97 -7.03 -8.76 13.97
C ILE A 97 -5.73 -7.96 13.92
N GLY A 98 -4.76 -8.25 14.79
CA GLY A 98 -3.44 -7.63 14.75
C GLY A 98 -2.73 -7.87 13.42
N ALA A 99 -2.76 -9.10 12.92
CA ALA A 99 -2.23 -9.45 11.60
C ALA A 99 -2.91 -8.66 10.47
N ALA A 100 -4.24 -8.52 10.51
CA ALA A 100 -4.99 -7.73 9.54
C ALA A 100 -4.61 -6.24 9.61
N ALA A 101 -4.43 -5.69 10.82
CA ALA A 101 -3.97 -4.31 11.01
C ALA A 101 -2.57 -4.08 10.46
N VAL A 102 -1.62 -5.00 10.69
CA VAL A 102 -0.26 -4.93 10.12
C VAL A 102 -0.31 -5.00 8.59
N ASN A 103 -1.15 -5.87 8.01
CA ASN A 103 -1.34 -5.92 6.56
C ASN A 103 -1.99 -4.65 6.00
N PHE A 104 -2.92 -4.03 6.73
CA PHE A 104 -3.53 -2.77 6.34
C PHE A 104 -2.49 -1.63 6.33
N LEU A 105 -1.64 -1.55 7.36
CA LEU A 105 -0.51 -0.61 7.37
C LEU A 105 0.47 -0.88 6.21
N GLY A 106 0.82 -2.16 5.98
CA GLY A 106 1.65 -2.55 4.83
C GLY A 106 1.03 -2.17 3.48
N CYS A 107 -0.30 -2.27 3.35
CA CYS A 107 -1.03 -1.83 2.17
C CYS A 107 -0.89 -0.31 1.96
N ILE A 108 -1.11 0.49 3.01
CA ILE A 108 -0.95 1.95 2.97
C ILE A 108 0.47 2.32 2.54
N LEU A 109 1.49 1.72 3.17
CA LEU A 109 2.89 1.96 2.83
C LEU A 109 3.20 1.56 1.38
N SER A 110 2.61 0.46 0.89
CA SER A 110 2.78 0.02 -0.49
C SER A 110 2.09 0.94 -1.49
N ILE A 111 0.96 1.55 -1.12
CA ILE A 111 0.30 2.57 -1.94
C ILE A 111 1.19 3.81 -2.04
N PHE A 112 1.75 4.28 -0.92
CA PHE A 112 2.71 5.39 -0.93
C PHE A 112 3.95 5.06 -1.76
N ALA A 113 4.50 3.85 -1.62
CA ALA A 113 5.62 3.39 -2.45
C ALA A 113 5.26 3.38 -3.95
N ALA A 114 4.05 2.93 -4.29
CA ALA A 114 3.54 2.90 -5.65
C ALA A 114 3.24 4.30 -6.23
N MET A 115 3.02 5.33 -5.41
CA MET A 115 2.94 6.72 -5.89
C MET A 115 4.26 7.17 -6.53
N GLY A 116 5.39 6.60 -6.11
CA GLY A 116 6.68 6.82 -6.76
C GLY A 116 6.78 6.27 -8.19
N LEU A 117 5.79 5.51 -8.67
CA LEU A 117 5.68 5.10 -10.07
C LEU A 117 5.01 6.15 -10.96
N ALA A 118 4.48 7.24 -10.39
CA ALA A 118 3.98 8.34 -11.20
C ALA A 118 5.13 8.88 -12.07
N SER A 119 4.82 9.36 -13.28
CA SER A 119 5.76 10.11 -14.12
C SER A 119 5.54 11.63 -14.02
N SER A 120 4.37 12.04 -13.55
CA SER A 120 3.98 13.45 -13.48
C SER A 120 4.61 14.18 -12.30
N TYR A 121 4.94 15.45 -12.51
CA TYR A 121 5.48 16.34 -11.48
C TYR A 121 4.67 16.29 -10.17
N GLY A 122 3.35 16.44 -10.26
CA GLY A 122 2.48 16.39 -9.10
C GLY A 122 2.53 15.06 -8.35
N GLY A 123 2.65 13.94 -9.07
CA GLY A 123 2.79 12.61 -8.46
C GLY A 123 4.11 12.44 -7.72
N LEU A 124 5.24 12.80 -8.35
CA LEU A 124 6.56 12.71 -7.73
C LEU A 124 6.76 13.71 -6.60
N MET A 125 6.14 14.89 -6.66
CA MET A 125 6.24 15.86 -5.57
C MET A 125 5.81 15.24 -4.23
N PHE A 126 4.75 14.41 -4.24
CA PHE A 126 4.29 13.68 -3.06
C PHE A 126 4.92 12.30 -2.85
N GLY A 127 5.35 11.64 -3.94
CA GLY A 127 5.79 10.25 -3.94
C GLY A 127 7.28 10.02 -4.22
N HIS A 128 8.12 11.05 -4.22
CA HIS A 128 9.55 10.91 -4.50
C HIS A 128 10.25 10.07 -3.43
N TRP A 129 11.19 9.24 -3.88
CA TRP A 129 12.03 8.42 -3.03
C TRP A 129 13.32 9.15 -2.65
N VAL A 130 13.86 9.90 -3.61
CA VAL A 130 15.06 10.71 -3.43
C VAL A 130 14.76 12.14 -3.87
N TYR A 131 15.16 13.09 -3.05
CA TYR A 131 15.15 14.51 -3.34
C TYR A 131 16.58 15.02 -3.43
N GLY A 132 16.87 15.80 -4.47
CA GLY A 132 18.14 16.49 -4.63
C GLY A 132 17.92 17.93 -5.05
N GLU A 133 18.84 18.81 -4.67
CA GLU A 133 18.84 20.21 -5.11
C GLU A 133 20.23 20.53 -5.64
N ILE A 134 20.28 21.06 -6.87
CA ILE A 134 21.53 21.38 -7.56
C ILE A 134 21.43 22.83 -8.01
N THR A 135 22.47 23.63 -7.76
CA THR A 135 22.51 25.00 -8.26
C THR A 135 23.25 25.07 -9.59
N ILE A 136 22.57 25.54 -10.64
CA ILE A 136 23.15 25.76 -11.96
C ILE A 136 23.02 27.23 -12.29
N ALA A 137 24.15 27.93 -12.44
CA ALA A 137 24.18 29.38 -12.71
C ALA A 137 23.31 30.19 -11.73
N ASP A 138 23.47 29.93 -10.43
CA ASP A 138 22.72 30.55 -9.32
C ASP A 138 21.20 30.27 -9.30
N MET A 139 20.72 29.34 -10.11
CA MET A 139 19.32 28.88 -10.09
C MET A 139 19.20 27.52 -9.38
N PRO A 140 18.33 27.37 -8.37
CA PRO A 140 18.09 26.09 -7.71
C PRO A 140 17.25 25.18 -8.60
N LEU A 141 17.85 24.09 -9.07
CA LEU A 141 17.19 22.99 -9.76
C LEU A 141 16.84 21.91 -8.74
N LYS A 142 15.54 21.69 -8.53
CA LYS A 142 15.03 20.62 -7.67
C LYS A 142 14.89 19.36 -8.50
N MET A 143 15.36 18.24 -7.98
CA MET A 143 15.30 16.95 -8.63
C MET A 143 14.51 16.00 -7.74
N TYR A 144 13.44 15.45 -8.30
CA TYR A 144 12.61 14.43 -7.67
C TYR A 144 12.83 13.12 -8.41
N LEU A 145 13.32 12.10 -7.71
CA LEU A 145 13.46 10.76 -8.28
C LEU A 145 12.35 9.86 -7.72
N GLY A 146 11.54 9.34 -8.64
CA GLY A 146 10.61 8.25 -8.39
C GLY A 146 11.29 6.90 -8.56
N VAL A 147 10.47 5.86 -8.68
CA VAL A 147 10.94 4.50 -8.95
C VAL A 147 11.35 4.37 -10.41
N SER A 148 10.53 4.81 -11.37
CA SER A 148 10.78 4.66 -12.83
C SER A 148 10.85 5.96 -13.61
N SER A 149 10.85 7.09 -12.91
CA SER A 149 10.84 8.39 -13.51
C SER A 149 11.62 9.36 -12.64
N ARG A 150 12.09 10.44 -13.26
CA ARG A 150 12.63 11.58 -12.55
C ARG A 150 12.05 12.86 -13.14
N VAL A 151 11.85 13.82 -12.26
CA VAL A 151 11.37 15.15 -12.64
C VAL A 151 12.34 16.19 -12.13
N LEU A 152 12.79 17.03 -13.06
CA LEU A 152 13.56 18.23 -12.75
C LEU A 152 12.61 19.40 -12.69
N ALA A 153 12.61 20.16 -11.61
CA ALA A 153 11.77 21.34 -11.44
C ALA A 153 12.64 22.57 -11.19
N VAL A 154 12.32 23.67 -11.85
CA VAL A 154 12.94 24.99 -11.64
C VAL A 154 11.84 25.99 -11.31
N GLU A 155 12.08 26.76 -10.26
CA GLU A 155 11.28 27.94 -9.93
C GLU A 155 11.93 29.17 -10.55
N CYS A 156 11.31 29.73 -11.59
CA CYS A 156 11.85 30.90 -12.27
C CYS A 156 11.27 32.20 -11.70
N ALA A 157 12.13 32.99 -11.06
CA ALA A 157 11.76 34.33 -10.58
C ALA A 157 12.14 35.47 -11.57
N SER A 158 12.99 35.19 -12.57
CA SER A 158 13.53 36.19 -13.51
C SER A 158 13.26 35.84 -14.97
N ASP A 159 13.22 36.86 -15.84
CA ASP A 159 13.06 36.69 -17.28
C ASP A 159 14.21 35.87 -17.91
N ASP A 160 15.42 35.99 -17.37
CA ASP A 160 16.57 35.21 -17.80
C ASP A 160 16.35 33.71 -17.58
N CYS A 161 15.78 33.33 -16.43
CA CYS A 161 15.42 31.94 -16.14
C CYS A 161 14.35 31.42 -17.11
N MET A 162 13.32 32.22 -17.39
CA MET A 162 12.30 31.84 -18.38
C MET A 162 12.90 31.64 -19.78
N SER A 163 13.86 32.48 -20.19
CA SER A 163 14.54 32.33 -21.47
C SER A 163 15.33 31.02 -21.57
N PHE A 164 16.01 30.64 -20.48
CA PHE A 164 16.72 29.37 -20.37
C PHE A 164 15.75 28.18 -20.48
N VAL A 165 14.69 28.20 -19.68
CA VAL A 165 13.68 27.14 -19.64
C VAL A 165 12.96 27.00 -20.98
N SER A 166 12.60 28.12 -21.63
CA SER A 166 11.93 28.11 -22.95
C SER A 166 12.79 27.51 -24.08
N GLY A 167 14.12 27.52 -23.92
CA GLY A 167 15.05 26.86 -24.84
C GLY A 167 15.19 25.35 -24.60
N THR A 168 14.50 24.81 -23.60
CA THR A 168 14.58 23.42 -23.16
C THR A 168 13.18 22.80 -23.09
N ASP A 169 13.07 21.47 -23.15
CA ASP A 169 11.77 20.77 -23.12
C ASP A 169 11.11 20.73 -21.71
N PHE A 170 11.03 21.87 -21.02
CA PHE A 170 10.31 21.98 -19.76
C PHE A 170 8.85 22.37 -20.02
N THR A 171 7.93 21.76 -19.26
CA THR A 171 6.52 22.09 -19.22
C THR A 171 6.23 23.06 -18.08
N ASP A 172 5.33 24.01 -18.31
CA ASP A 172 4.85 24.94 -17.27
C ASP A 172 3.77 24.25 -16.43
N GLU A 173 4.04 24.10 -15.13
CA GLU A 173 3.14 23.48 -14.15
C GLU A 173 2.34 24.54 -13.34
N GLY A 174 2.53 25.83 -13.65
CA GLY A 174 1.92 26.95 -12.94
C GLY A 174 2.82 27.54 -11.84
N ASP A 175 2.44 28.70 -11.31
CA ASP A 175 3.17 29.41 -10.24
C ASP A 175 4.66 29.67 -10.53
N ASN A 176 5.02 29.83 -11.81
CA ASN A 176 6.41 29.94 -12.31
C ASN A 176 7.28 28.69 -12.04
N ILE A 177 6.65 27.53 -11.88
CA ILE A 177 7.31 26.23 -11.75
C ILE A 177 7.33 25.58 -13.12
N TYR A 178 8.52 25.26 -13.58
CA TYR A 178 8.72 24.54 -14.82
C TYR A 178 9.31 23.18 -14.52
N ALA A 179 8.68 22.12 -15.04
CA ALA A 179 9.09 20.75 -14.80
C ALA A 179 9.55 20.07 -16.11
N LYS A 180 10.54 19.19 -16.03
CA LYS A 180 10.93 18.32 -17.14
C LYS A 180 10.91 16.88 -16.67
N GLU A 181 9.98 16.12 -17.23
CA GLU A 181 9.91 14.67 -17.06
C GLU A 181 11.03 14.03 -17.88
N GLN A 182 11.75 13.07 -17.29
CA GLN A 182 12.76 12.30 -18.00
C GLN A 182 12.54 10.82 -17.74
N ASP A 183 12.35 10.07 -18.83
CA ASP A 183 12.26 8.62 -18.80
C ASP A 183 13.64 7.97 -18.67
N ASP A 184 13.66 6.72 -18.21
CA ASP A 184 14.87 5.91 -17.94
C ASP A 184 15.84 5.81 -19.14
N GLU A 185 15.33 5.87 -20.37
CA GLU A 185 16.18 5.88 -21.59
C GLU A 185 17.07 7.13 -21.67
N THR A 186 16.65 8.21 -21.01
CA THR A 186 17.30 9.53 -21.08
C THR A 186 18.47 9.67 -20.11
N CYS A 187 18.74 8.69 -19.22
CA CYS A 187 19.89 8.79 -18.31
C CYS A 187 21.25 8.87 -19.00
N SER A 188 21.33 8.37 -20.24
CA SER A 188 22.53 8.47 -21.07
C SER A 188 22.74 9.86 -21.71
N ASN A 189 21.69 10.69 -21.79
CA ASN A 189 21.71 11.96 -22.50
C ASN A 189 21.57 13.19 -21.57
N SER A 190 21.62 13.00 -20.25
CA SER A 190 21.44 14.09 -19.29
C SER A 190 22.62 15.07 -19.31
N PHE A 191 22.29 16.35 -19.38
CA PHE A 191 23.24 17.46 -19.31
C PHE A 191 24.02 17.45 -17.98
N GLY A 192 25.34 17.28 -18.10
CA GLY A 192 26.31 17.93 -17.21
C GLY A 192 26.49 17.32 -15.82
N SER A 193 27.22 16.21 -15.75
CA SER A 193 28.21 15.84 -14.71
C SER A 193 28.31 14.32 -14.65
N ASP A 194 29.51 13.77 -14.75
CA ASP A 194 29.78 12.33 -14.56
C ASP A 194 29.19 11.81 -13.22
N ALA A 195 29.04 12.69 -12.22
CA ALA A 195 28.41 12.36 -10.94
C ALA A 195 26.92 12.04 -11.06
N ILE A 196 26.17 12.73 -11.93
CA ILE A 196 24.73 12.47 -12.13
C ILE A 196 24.55 11.15 -12.89
N ILE A 197 25.42 10.86 -13.85
CA ILE A 197 25.42 9.59 -14.58
C ILE A 197 25.69 8.44 -13.60
N GLY A 198 26.71 8.57 -12.74
CA GLY A 198 27.03 7.57 -11.73
C GLY A 198 25.88 7.28 -10.76
N ILE A 199 25.20 8.32 -10.25
CA ILE A 199 24.03 8.14 -9.38
C ILE A 199 22.89 7.43 -10.14
N CYS A 200 22.68 7.76 -11.42
CA CYS A 200 21.63 7.08 -12.19
C CYS A 200 21.94 5.61 -12.43
N GLU A 201 23.19 5.26 -12.75
CA GLU A 201 23.59 3.86 -12.94
C GLU A 201 23.43 3.05 -11.64
N GLU A 202 23.82 3.61 -10.49
CA GLU A 202 23.61 2.96 -9.19
C GLU A 202 22.12 2.81 -8.84
N CYS A 203 21.29 3.81 -9.16
CA CYS A 203 19.85 3.74 -8.92
C CYS A 203 19.16 2.72 -9.84
N LYS A 204 19.57 2.65 -11.11
CA LYS A 204 19.00 1.74 -12.11
C LYS A 204 19.12 0.28 -11.70
N ASP A 205 20.25 -0.11 -11.12
CA ASP A 205 20.48 -1.49 -10.69
C ASP A 205 19.72 -1.85 -9.39
N ASN A 206 19.33 -0.85 -8.60
CA ASN A 206 18.61 -1.02 -7.34
C ASN A 206 17.09 -0.81 -7.46
N GLN A 207 16.60 -0.55 -8.67
CA GLN A 207 15.20 -0.24 -8.92
C GLN A 207 14.31 -1.48 -8.69
N TYR A 208 13.25 -1.31 -7.91
CA TYR A 208 12.23 -2.34 -7.77
C TYR A 208 11.44 -2.46 -9.08
N SER A 209 11.21 -3.70 -9.54
CA SER A 209 10.32 -3.95 -10.68
C SER A 209 8.93 -3.39 -10.39
N GLU A 210 8.39 -2.54 -11.28
CA GLU A 210 7.08 -1.90 -11.13
C GLU A 210 5.96 -2.90 -10.85
N SER A 211 6.01 -4.04 -11.54
CA SER A 211 5.08 -5.16 -11.33
C SER A 211 5.06 -5.67 -9.90
N THR A 212 6.20 -5.62 -9.19
CA THR A 212 6.30 -6.06 -7.79
C THR A 212 5.61 -5.08 -6.85
N LEU A 213 5.72 -3.77 -7.10
CA LEU A 213 5.02 -2.74 -6.30
C LEU A 213 3.50 -2.84 -6.49
N ILE A 214 3.04 -2.97 -7.74
CA ILE A 214 1.62 -3.11 -8.06
C ILE A 214 1.05 -4.41 -7.47
N LEU A 215 1.75 -5.54 -7.65
CA LEU A 215 1.35 -6.82 -7.07
C LEU A 215 1.39 -6.78 -5.54
N GLY A 216 2.30 -6.01 -4.94
CA GLY A 216 2.33 -5.75 -3.50
C GLY A 216 1.00 -5.19 -3.03
N VAL A 217 0.55 -4.07 -3.59
CA VAL A 217 -0.74 -3.43 -3.25
C VAL A 217 -1.91 -4.40 -3.47
N ILE A 218 -1.97 -5.07 -4.62
CA ILE A 218 -3.06 -5.99 -4.95
C ILE A 218 -3.10 -7.18 -3.98
N THR A 219 -1.96 -7.71 -3.56
CA THR A 219 -1.90 -8.89 -2.69
C THR A 219 -2.17 -8.60 -1.21
N TYR A 220 -2.02 -7.36 -0.74
CA TYR A 220 -2.39 -7.00 0.63
C TYR A 220 -3.88 -7.15 0.89
N TRP A 221 -4.73 -6.81 -0.08
CA TRP A 221 -6.19 -6.91 0.03
C TRP A 221 -6.69 -8.33 0.36
N PRO A 222 -6.42 -9.37 -0.46
CA PRO A 222 -6.82 -10.74 -0.15
C PRO A 222 -6.13 -11.27 1.11
N THR A 223 -4.91 -10.83 1.43
CA THR A 223 -4.23 -11.25 2.67
C THR A 223 -4.95 -10.71 3.92
N MET A 224 -5.36 -9.45 3.89
CA MET A 224 -6.13 -8.83 4.98
C MET A 224 -7.48 -9.54 5.18
N LEU A 225 -8.19 -9.84 4.10
CA LEU A 225 -9.45 -10.59 4.14
C LEU A 225 -9.26 -12.00 4.67
N THR A 226 -8.18 -12.68 4.26
CA THR A 226 -7.85 -14.00 4.78
C THR A 226 -7.59 -13.95 6.29
N ASN A 227 -6.91 -12.92 6.79
CA ASN A 227 -6.72 -12.75 8.24
C ASN A 227 -8.07 -12.55 8.97
N PHE A 228 -8.97 -11.75 8.40
CA PHE A 228 -10.31 -11.57 8.96
C PHE A 228 -11.11 -12.88 8.96
N GLN A 229 -11.07 -13.66 7.88
CA GLN A 229 -11.70 -14.98 7.83
C GLN A 229 -11.10 -15.93 8.88
N ARG A 230 -9.77 -15.92 9.03
CA ARG A 230 -9.05 -16.73 10.02
C ARG A 230 -9.27 -16.31 11.46
N SER A 231 -9.84 -15.13 11.73
CA SER A 231 -10.24 -14.76 13.08
C SER A 231 -11.33 -15.68 13.64
N THR A 232 -12.09 -16.36 12.77
CA THR A 232 -13.18 -17.29 13.13
C THR A 232 -12.77 -18.74 13.05
N GLU A 233 -13.22 -19.59 13.97
CA GLU A 233 -12.68 -20.96 14.10
C GLU A 233 -12.77 -21.80 12.82
N PHE A 234 -13.86 -21.61 12.10
CA PHE A 234 -14.28 -22.40 10.95
C PHE A 234 -13.67 -21.94 9.63
N GLY A 235 -13.21 -20.68 9.54
CA GLY A 235 -12.57 -20.14 8.34
C GLY A 235 -11.13 -20.61 8.09
N ASP A 236 -10.61 -21.54 8.92
CA ASP A 236 -9.19 -21.87 8.98
C ASP A 236 -8.99 -23.38 8.84
N VAL A 237 -8.94 -23.80 7.58
CA VAL A 237 -8.56 -25.16 7.16
C VAL A 237 -7.11 -25.43 7.57
N ASN A 238 -6.79 -26.67 7.97
CA ASN A 238 -5.51 -26.97 8.63
C ASN A 238 -4.29 -26.73 7.73
N CYS A 239 -4.43 -26.86 6.40
CA CYS A 239 -3.37 -26.46 5.48
C CYS A 239 -3.10 -24.94 5.55
N GLN A 240 -4.14 -24.11 5.65
CA GLN A 240 -4.00 -22.65 5.73
C GLN A 240 -3.42 -22.21 7.08
N LYS A 241 -3.72 -22.90 8.18
CA LYS A 241 -3.08 -22.70 9.50
C LYS A 241 -1.56 -22.81 9.41
N PHE A 242 -1.10 -23.84 8.70
CA PHE A 242 0.33 -24.12 8.56
C PHE A 242 1.01 -23.04 7.71
N PHE A 243 0.50 -22.76 6.51
CA PHE A 243 1.07 -21.71 5.66
C PHE A 243 1.01 -20.33 6.32
N GLY A 244 -0.05 -20.02 7.07
CA GLY A 244 -0.14 -18.76 7.82
C GLY A 244 0.98 -18.57 8.83
N ARG A 245 1.39 -19.62 9.53
CA ARG A 245 2.49 -19.57 10.51
C ARG A 245 3.83 -19.27 9.84
N ASP A 246 4.15 -20.00 8.77
CA ASP A 246 5.42 -19.82 8.06
C ASP A 246 5.47 -18.46 7.35
N THR A 247 4.36 -18.05 6.73
CA THR A 247 4.28 -16.79 5.99
C THR A 247 4.31 -15.58 6.94
N MET A 248 3.67 -15.63 8.12
CA MET A 248 3.76 -14.53 9.10
C MET A 248 5.17 -14.40 9.68
N CYS A 249 5.83 -15.51 9.98
CA CYS A 249 7.18 -15.48 10.54
C CYS A 249 8.20 -14.97 9.51
N SER A 250 8.09 -15.42 8.26
CA SER A 250 8.95 -14.96 7.16
C SER A 250 8.66 -13.52 6.73
N ARG A 251 7.39 -13.10 6.64
CA ARG A 251 7.04 -11.70 6.32
C ARG A 251 7.40 -10.74 7.44
N GLY A 252 7.27 -11.13 8.71
CA GLY A 252 7.73 -10.31 9.84
C GLY A 252 9.24 -10.08 9.79
N ALA A 253 10.01 -11.13 9.48
CA ALA A 253 11.45 -11.03 9.27
C ALA A 253 11.81 -10.18 8.05
N LEU A 254 11.06 -10.31 6.95
CA LEU A 254 11.25 -9.50 5.74
C LEU A 254 10.93 -8.02 6.00
N LEU A 255 9.82 -7.71 6.67
CA LEU A 255 9.44 -6.34 7.04
C LEU A 255 10.48 -5.72 7.97
N HIS A 256 10.95 -6.46 8.97
CA HIS A 256 12.01 -5.98 9.86
C HIS A 256 13.31 -5.71 9.09
N ARG A 257 13.66 -6.56 8.11
CA ARG A 257 14.83 -6.36 7.25
C ARG A 257 14.67 -5.12 6.35
N GLN A 258 13.51 -4.96 5.70
CA GLN A 258 13.20 -3.79 4.88
C GLN A 258 13.23 -2.49 5.69
N LEU A 259 12.67 -2.51 6.91
CA LEU A 259 12.71 -1.35 7.81
C LEU A 259 14.14 -0.99 8.23
N MET A 260 15.01 -1.99 8.45
CA MET A 260 16.43 -1.74 8.74
C MET A 260 17.21 -1.25 7.52
N GLU A 261 16.93 -1.74 6.32
CA GLU A 261 17.56 -1.28 5.08
C GLU A 261 17.15 0.16 4.75
N ILE A 262 15.86 0.50 4.86
CA ILE A 262 15.37 1.87 4.66
C ILE A 262 15.98 2.84 5.69
N GLY A 263 16.04 2.44 6.97
CA GLY A 263 16.68 3.27 8.01
C GLY A 263 18.19 3.45 7.81
N GLY A 264 18.88 2.50 7.17
CA GLY A 264 20.30 2.58 6.86
C GLY A 264 20.61 3.48 5.65
N VAL A 265 19.69 3.58 4.69
CA VAL A 265 19.86 4.42 3.49
C VAL A 265 19.68 5.91 3.82
N GLN A 266 18.82 6.28 4.77
CA GLN A 266 18.71 7.68 5.23
C GLN A 266 19.89 8.17 6.10
N ALA A 267 20.76 7.27 6.56
CA ALA A 267 21.88 7.60 7.43
C ALA A 267 23.22 7.82 6.68
N ARG A 268 23.21 7.75 5.34
CA ARG A 268 24.35 8.08 4.48
C ARG A 268 24.02 9.30 3.63
#